data_AF-A0A3F2U5I8-F1
#
_entry.id   AF-A0A3F2U5I8-F1
#
_cell.length_a   1.000
_cell.length_b   1.000
_cell.length_c   1.000
_cell.angle_alpha   90.00
_cell.angle_beta   90.00
_cell.angle_gamma   90.00
#
_symmetry.space_group_name_H-M   'P 1'
#
loop_
_entity.id
_entity.type
_entity.pdbx_description
1 polymer ?
#
loop_
_entity_poly.entity_id
_entity_poly.type
_entity_poly.pdbx_seq_one_letter_code
_entity_poly.pdbx_strand_id
1 'polypeptide(L)'
;MLRPFLTASVAVLALTLAACSDSDETAEKQPPAQTEPAEPAPEPSPQERVDEAGRQLRDAARQAGEAAREGADALIQQGREALKDAGPMLDRANEIAGQLGQSMQELAERAGRDFDTAVADLEKRLNEAGVQTRPEASDPAAKLSPPDQLRADTRAAARAHPAGIGPAYVGVWALNAEECGRIDREAVENFAVITPTTIRRSEAVCNFAATDMTDGKATVTASCIAEGEAEERQITFSMPSEDSLSISTAPVSIAVQFVRCHLP
;
A
#
# COMPACT_ATOMS: atom_id res chain seq x y z
N MET A 1 42.41 7.10 31.12
CA MET A 1 41.51 8.21 30.76
C MET A 1 40.18 7.61 30.35
N LEU A 2 39.22 7.54 31.27
CA LEU A 2 37.87 7.01 31.02
C LEU A 2 36.97 8.15 30.53
N ARG A 3 36.23 7.93 29.44
CA ARG A 3 35.15 8.80 28.98
C ARG A 3 33.79 8.10 29.18
N PRO A 4 32.83 8.70 29.88
CA PRO A 4 31.46 8.22 29.93
C PRO A 4 30.67 8.83 28.76
N PHE A 5 29.85 8.04 28.07
CA PHE A 5 28.81 8.58 27.19
C PHE A 5 27.44 8.19 27.74
N LEU A 6 26.65 9.23 27.96
CA LEU A 6 25.28 9.22 28.47
C LEU A 6 24.35 8.46 27.52
N THR A 7 23.59 7.54 28.07
CA THR A 7 22.35 6.99 27.50
C THR A 7 21.19 7.95 27.77
N ALA A 8 20.55 8.46 26.72
CA ALA A 8 19.28 9.16 26.81
C ALA A 8 18.15 8.21 26.39
N SER A 9 17.37 7.78 27.37
CA SER A 9 16.12 7.02 27.20
C SER A 9 15.00 7.97 26.81
N VAL A 10 14.30 7.73 25.70
CA VAL A 10 13.05 8.42 25.36
C VAL A 10 11.89 7.45 25.56
N ALA A 11 10.91 7.93 26.32
CA ALA A 11 9.78 7.17 26.85
C ALA A 11 8.76 6.79 25.75
N VAL A 12 8.22 5.59 25.91
CA VAL A 12 7.12 5.01 25.13
C VAL A 12 5.79 5.62 25.59
N LEU A 13 5.02 6.18 24.65
CA LEU A 13 3.63 6.58 24.83
C LEU A 13 2.71 5.36 24.59
N ALA A 14 2.04 4.91 25.64
CA ALA A 14 0.98 3.91 25.56
C ALA A 14 -0.36 4.60 25.26
N LEU A 15 -0.98 4.26 24.12
CA LEU A 15 -2.37 4.61 23.81
C LEU A 15 -3.26 3.42 24.15
N THR A 16 -4.07 3.58 25.19
CA THR A 16 -5.10 2.62 25.60
C THR A 16 -6.37 2.85 24.78
N LEU A 17 -6.73 1.89 23.94
CA LEU A 17 -8.06 1.80 23.33
C LEU A 17 -9.02 1.18 24.34
N ALA A 18 -9.99 1.97 24.81
CA ALA A 18 -11.11 1.50 25.62
C ALA A 18 -12.08 0.72 24.73
N ALA A 19 -12.35 -0.51 25.16
CA ALA A 19 -13.24 -1.46 24.52
C ALA A 19 -14.72 -1.13 24.74
N CYS A 20 -15.52 -1.31 23.69
CA CYS A 20 -16.96 -1.48 23.77
C CYS A 20 -17.29 -2.93 24.16
N SER A 21 -17.99 -3.15 25.28
CA SER A 21 -19.01 -4.19 25.41
C SER A 21 -19.67 -4.11 26.80
N ASP A 22 -20.85 -3.53 26.89
CA ASP A 22 -21.78 -3.79 28.00
C ASP A 22 -22.75 -4.89 27.54
N SER A 23 -22.69 -6.02 28.24
CA SER A 23 -23.65 -7.13 28.16
C SER A 23 -24.43 -7.12 29.46
N ASP A 24 -25.71 -6.73 29.39
CA ASP A 24 -26.59 -6.66 30.55
C ASP A 24 -27.17 -8.03 30.94
N GLU A 25 -27.32 -8.15 32.24
CA GLU A 25 -27.43 -9.34 33.07
C GLU A 25 -28.86 -9.89 33.18
N THR A 26 -28.97 -11.22 33.30
CA THR A 26 -30.20 -11.97 33.53
C THR A 26 -30.66 -11.97 35.00
N ALA A 27 -31.95 -11.70 35.22
CA ALA A 27 -32.89 -12.25 36.25
C ALA A 27 -32.55 -12.04 37.76
N GLU A 28 -33.45 -11.68 38.69
CA GLU A 28 -34.72 -12.32 39.07
C GLU A 28 -35.43 -11.55 40.24
N LYS A 29 -36.79 -11.70 40.37
CA LYS A 29 -37.70 -11.47 41.55
C LYS A 29 -37.94 -10.02 42.04
N GLN A 30 -39.15 -9.53 42.38
CA GLN A 30 -40.48 -10.06 42.72
C GLN A 30 -41.54 -8.91 42.59
N PRO A 31 -42.86 -9.19 42.60
CA PRO A 31 -43.96 -8.26 42.27
C PRO A 31 -44.52 -7.52 43.51
N PRO A 32 -45.38 -6.48 43.33
CA PRO A 32 -46.82 -6.77 43.49
C PRO A 32 -47.79 -5.89 42.68
N ALA A 33 -49.05 -6.30 42.79
CA ALA A 33 -50.30 -5.54 42.73
C ALA A 33 -50.95 -5.29 41.37
N GLN A 34 -52.05 -6.02 41.19
CA GLN A 34 -53.10 -5.83 40.21
C GLN A 34 -53.78 -4.47 40.42
N THR A 35 -53.90 -3.70 39.35
CA THR A 35 -54.92 -2.67 39.21
C THR A 35 -55.74 -3.03 37.97
N GLU A 36 -57.06 -3.05 38.16
CA GLU A 36 -58.10 -3.20 37.14
C GLU A 36 -57.76 -2.49 35.82
N PRO A 37 -57.89 -3.16 34.66
CA PRO A 37 -57.76 -2.49 33.38
C PRO A 37 -58.93 -1.54 33.16
N ALA A 38 -58.66 -0.23 33.12
CA ALA A 38 -59.52 0.70 32.43
C ALA A 38 -59.56 0.33 30.94
N GLU A 39 -60.77 0.28 30.40
CA GLU A 39 -61.08 -0.01 29.00
C GLU A 39 -60.21 0.86 28.06
N PRO A 40 -59.33 0.29 27.22
CA PRO A 40 -58.52 1.09 26.32
C PRO A 40 -59.39 1.62 25.18
N ALA A 41 -59.30 2.93 24.95
CA ALA A 41 -59.84 3.59 23.76
C ALA A 41 -59.37 2.86 22.50
N PRO A 42 -60.18 2.78 21.43
CA PRO A 42 -59.85 2.01 20.24
C PRO A 42 -58.51 2.47 19.68
N GLU A 43 -57.55 1.55 19.65
CA GLU A 43 -56.23 1.82 19.09
C GLU A 43 -56.37 2.22 17.61
N PRO A 44 -55.69 3.29 17.17
CA PRO A 44 -55.68 3.65 15.76
C PRO A 44 -55.15 2.46 14.97
N SER A 45 -55.87 2.15 13.89
CA SER A 45 -55.56 0.99 13.07
C SER A 45 -54.10 1.06 12.61
N PRO A 46 -53.45 -0.09 12.39
CA PRO A 46 -52.07 -0.12 11.91
C PRO A 46 -51.84 0.74 10.66
N GLN A 47 -52.86 0.92 9.82
CA GLN A 47 -52.82 1.80 8.65
C GLN A 47 -52.82 3.30 8.99
N GLU A 48 -53.65 3.74 9.95
CA GLU A 48 -53.67 5.16 10.37
C GLU A 48 -52.33 5.58 11.01
N ARG A 49 -51.68 4.68 11.75
CA ARG A 49 -50.34 4.93 12.32
C ARG A 49 -49.25 5.07 11.26
N VAL A 50 -49.32 4.28 10.18
CA VAL A 50 -48.36 4.34 9.07
C VAL A 50 -48.57 5.62 8.24
N ASP A 51 -49.82 6.03 8.01
CA ASP A 51 -50.13 7.25 7.27
C ASP A 51 -49.74 8.53 8.03
N GLU A 52 -49.88 8.53 9.36
CA GLU A 52 -49.41 9.62 10.22
C GLU A 52 -47.87 9.71 10.24
N ALA A 53 -47.18 8.58 10.45
CA ALA A 53 -45.72 8.52 10.40
C ALA A 53 -45.16 8.98 9.03
N GLY A 54 -45.81 8.57 7.94
CA GLY A 54 -45.44 8.99 6.58
C GLY A 54 -45.64 10.49 6.31
N ARG A 55 -46.64 11.12 6.94
CA ARG A 55 -46.84 12.59 6.85
C ARG A 55 -45.77 13.33 7.64
N GLN A 56 -45.51 12.92 8.89
CA GLN A 56 -44.49 13.54 9.74
C GLN A 56 -43.08 13.46 9.12
N LEU A 57 -42.72 12.33 8.52
CA LEU A 57 -41.43 12.16 7.82
C LEU A 57 -41.29 13.10 6.61
N ARG A 58 -42.36 13.30 5.82
CA ARG A 58 -42.33 14.22 4.67
C ARG A 58 -42.21 15.68 5.08
N ASP A 59 -42.84 16.07 6.19
CA ASP A 59 -42.73 17.43 6.73
C ASP A 59 -41.33 17.67 7.31
N ALA A 60 -40.77 16.70 8.03
CA ALA A 60 -39.40 16.76 8.54
C ALA A 60 -38.36 16.83 7.41
N ALA A 61 -38.52 16.04 6.35
CA ALA A 61 -37.64 16.07 5.19
C ALA A 61 -37.69 17.40 4.44
N ARG A 62 -38.85 18.06 4.38
CA ARG A 62 -39.00 19.38 3.77
C ARG A 62 -38.29 20.46 4.59
N GLN A 63 -38.49 20.47 5.91
CA GLN A 63 -37.81 21.41 6.81
C GLN A 63 -36.29 21.22 6.79
N ALA A 64 -35.82 19.97 6.80
CA ALA A 64 -34.40 19.66 6.69
C ALA A 64 -33.82 20.11 5.33
N GLY A 65 -34.57 19.93 4.24
CA GLY A 65 -34.17 20.38 2.90
C GLY A 65 -34.11 21.90 2.75
N GLU A 66 -35.01 22.64 3.38
CA GLU A 66 -35.02 24.11 3.40
C GLU A 66 -33.86 24.66 4.25
N ALA A 67 -33.65 24.13 5.46
CA ALA A 67 -32.52 24.50 6.31
C ALA A 67 -31.16 24.16 5.68
N ALA A 68 -31.05 23.03 4.95
CA ALA A 68 -29.84 22.66 4.24
C ALA A 68 -29.56 23.59 3.05
N ARG A 69 -30.59 24.07 2.34
CA ARG A 69 -30.42 25.03 1.23
C ARG A 69 -30.01 26.41 1.74
N GLU A 70 -30.65 26.91 2.79
CA GLU A 70 -30.28 28.19 3.41
C GLU A 70 -28.86 28.14 4.00
N GLY A 71 -28.50 27.03 4.64
CA GLY A 71 -27.14 26.80 5.15
C GLY A 71 -26.09 26.69 4.04
N ALA A 72 -26.40 26.01 2.93
CA ALA A 72 -25.50 25.88 1.79
C ALA A 72 -25.27 27.22 1.08
N ASP A 73 -26.30 28.03 0.88
CA ASP A 73 -26.17 29.34 0.24
C ASP A 73 -25.34 30.30 1.12
N ALA A 74 -25.53 30.28 2.44
CA ALA A 74 -24.73 31.06 3.38
C ALA A 74 -23.25 30.63 3.37
N LEU A 75 -22.97 29.31 3.35
CA LEU A 75 -21.62 28.76 3.23
C LEU A 75 -20.96 29.09 1.89
N ILE A 76 -21.71 29.07 0.78
CA ILE A 76 -21.20 29.42 -0.55
C ILE A 76 -20.87 30.91 -0.62
N GLN A 77 -21.69 31.79 -0.01
CA GLN A 77 -21.42 33.22 0.06
C GLN A 77 -20.19 33.52 0.92
N GLN A 78 -20.14 32.95 2.13
CA GLN A 78 -19.03 33.14 3.06
C GLN A 78 -17.73 32.53 2.52
N GLY A 79 -17.82 31.38 1.84
CA GLY A 79 -16.72 30.76 1.11
C GLY A 79 -16.24 31.60 -0.07
N ARG A 80 -17.13 32.23 -0.85
CA ARG A 80 -16.74 33.14 -1.94
C ARG A 80 -16.06 34.41 -1.43
N GLU A 81 -16.49 34.97 -0.31
CA GLU A 81 -15.81 36.13 0.30
C GLU A 81 -14.44 35.73 0.86
N ALA A 82 -14.33 34.62 1.58
CA ALA A 82 -13.05 34.10 2.06
C ALA A 82 -12.09 33.76 0.91
N LEU A 83 -12.59 33.21 -0.20
CA LEU A 83 -11.81 32.91 -1.41
C LEU A 83 -11.38 34.17 -2.17
N LYS A 84 -12.14 35.27 -2.12
CA LYS A 84 -11.72 36.56 -2.70
C LYS A 84 -10.52 37.14 -1.98
N ASP A 85 -10.50 37.05 -0.65
CA ASP A 85 -9.38 37.53 0.16
C ASP A 85 -8.16 36.59 0.07
N ALA A 86 -8.38 35.29 -0.16
CA ALA A 86 -7.33 34.29 -0.33
C ALA A 86 -6.84 34.15 -1.80
N GLY A 87 -7.50 34.73 -2.79
CA GLY A 87 -7.18 34.60 -4.21
C GLY A 87 -5.68 34.78 -4.54
N PRO A 88 -5.02 35.86 -4.06
CA PRO A 88 -3.58 36.07 -4.30
C PRO A 88 -2.68 35.02 -3.63
N MET A 89 -3.12 34.41 -2.52
CA MET A 89 -2.42 33.29 -1.89
C MET A 89 -2.64 31.98 -2.63
N LEU A 90 -3.85 31.75 -3.17
CA LEU A 90 -4.19 30.57 -3.97
C LEU A 90 -3.46 30.58 -5.31
N ASP A 91 -3.30 31.75 -5.94
CA ASP A 91 -2.50 31.89 -7.17
C ASP A 91 -1.03 31.56 -6.92
N ARG A 92 -0.45 32.04 -5.80
CA ARG A 92 0.91 31.65 -5.37
C ARG A 92 1.01 30.17 -5.03
N ALA A 93 0.00 29.60 -4.38
CA ALA A 93 -0.02 28.18 -4.06
C ALA A 93 -0.09 27.31 -5.33
N ASN A 94 -0.85 27.72 -6.34
CA ASN A 94 -0.90 27.06 -7.64
C ASN A 94 0.40 27.19 -8.42
N GLU A 95 1.07 28.35 -8.37
CA GLU A 95 2.38 28.55 -8.99
C GLU A 95 3.46 27.68 -8.32
N ILE A 96 3.46 27.61 -6.98
CA ILE A 96 4.36 26.74 -6.21
C ILE A 96 4.04 25.26 -6.48
N ALA A 97 2.77 24.87 -6.51
CA ALA A 97 2.36 23.50 -6.83
C ALA A 97 2.74 23.13 -8.28
N GLY A 98 2.64 24.07 -9.23
CA GLY A 98 3.08 23.88 -10.61
C GLY A 98 4.59 23.69 -10.73
N GLN A 99 5.39 24.51 -10.04
CA GLN A 99 6.86 24.38 -9.99
C GLN A 99 7.29 23.08 -9.31
N LEU A 100 6.63 22.71 -8.20
CA LEU A 100 6.87 21.43 -7.52
C LEU A 100 6.50 20.25 -8.43
N GLY A 101 5.35 20.30 -9.10
CA GLY A 101 4.93 19.27 -10.05
C GLY A 101 5.93 19.07 -11.21
N GLN A 102 6.46 20.16 -11.77
CA GLN A 102 7.51 20.10 -12.79
C GLN A 102 8.79 19.47 -12.25
N SER A 103 9.21 19.85 -11.05
CA SER A 103 10.40 19.26 -10.42
C SER A 103 10.26 17.76 -10.12
N MET A 104 9.07 17.31 -9.71
CA MET A 104 8.80 15.89 -9.47
C MET A 104 8.76 15.11 -10.78
N GLN A 105 8.23 15.70 -11.85
CA GLN A 105 8.25 15.08 -13.17
C GLN A 105 9.69 14.90 -13.68
N GLU A 106 10.55 15.90 -13.53
CA GLU A 106 11.97 15.78 -13.89
C GLU A 106 12.70 14.71 -13.07
N LEU A 107 12.39 14.58 -11.77
CA LEU A 107 12.95 13.54 -10.91
C LEU A 107 12.48 12.14 -11.35
N ALA A 108 11.19 11.97 -11.63
CA ALA A 108 10.63 10.71 -12.12
C ALA A 108 11.22 10.32 -13.48
N GLU A 109 11.36 11.26 -14.41
CA GLU A 109 11.99 11.02 -15.71
C GLU A 109 13.46 10.63 -15.57
N ARG A 110 14.19 11.28 -14.66
CA ARG A 110 15.59 10.95 -14.39
C ARG A 110 15.72 9.54 -13.81
N ALA A 111 14.89 9.20 -12.82
CA ALA A 111 14.87 7.87 -12.23
C ALA A 111 14.51 6.78 -13.26
N GLY A 112 13.59 7.08 -14.19
CA GLY A 112 13.27 6.18 -15.30
C GLY A 112 14.45 5.93 -16.23
N ARG A 113 15.19 6.98 -16.61
CA ARG A 113 16.41 6.83 -17.44
C ARG A 113 17.52 6.06 -16.72
N ASP A 114 17.69 6.30 -15.43
CA ASP A 114 18.68 5.59 -14.61
C ASP A 114 18.32 4.09 -14.52
N PHE A 115 17.03 3.76 -14.39
CA PHE A 115 16.53 2.39 -14.42
C PHE A 115 16.81 1.70 -15.76
N ASP A 116 16.45 2.34 -16.88
CA ASP A 116 16.68 1.78 -18.23
C ASP A 116 18.17 1.54 -18.50
N THR A 117 19.02 2.47 -18.06
CA THR A 117 20.48 2.34 -18.16
C THR A 117 21.00 1.16 -17.35
N ALA A 118 20.51 0.98 -16.11
CA ALA A 118 20.91 -0.15 -15.27
C ALA A 118 20.49 -1.51 -15.86
N VAL A 119 19.30 -1.58 -16.46
CA VAL A 119 18.83 -2.78 -17.16
C VAL A 119 19.70 -3.09 -18.37
N ALA A 120 20.03 -2.08 -19.18
CA ALA A 120 20.89 -2.27 -20.34
C ALA A 120 22.31 -2.74 -19.97
N ASP A 121 22.90 -2.21 -18.90
CA ASP A 121 24.20 -2.68 -18.39
C ASP A 121 24.12 -4.13 -17.89
N LEU A 122 23.04 -4.49 -17.19
CA LEU A 122 22.81 -5.86 -16.76
C LEU A 122 22.67 -6.82 -17.96
N GLU A 123 21.87 -6.46 -18.98
CA GLU A 123 21.73 -7.25 -20.20
C GLU A 123 23.07 -7.44 -20.91
N LYS A 124 23.90 -6.39 -20.97
CA LYS A 124 25.26 -6.47 -21.51
C LYS A 124 26.12 -7.47 -20.73
N ARG A 125 26.19 -7.35 -19.40
CA ARG A 125 26.95 -8.26 -18.53
C ARG A 125 26.47 -9.71 -18.64
N LEU A 126 25.16 -9.91 -18.77
CA LEU A 126 24.54 -11.22 -19.02
C LEU A 126 24.96 -11.84 -20.36
N ASN A 127 25.11 -11.03 -21.40
CA ASN A 127 25.55 -11.50 -22.70
C ASN A 127 27.06 -11.78 -22.72
N GLU A 128 27.85 -11.04 -21.95
CA GLU A 128 29.30 -11.24 -21.78
C GLU A 128 29.64 -12.46 -20.90
N ALA A 129 28.85 -12.73 -19.86
CA ALA A 129 29.10 -13.84 -18.93
C ALA A 129 29.01 -15.22 -19.62
N GLY A 130 28.27 -15.33 -20.72
CA GLY A 130 27.93 -16.61 -21.36
C GLY A 130 27.03 -17.45 -20.45
N VAL A 131 26.14 -18.26 -21.04
CA VAL A 131 25.23 -19.11 -20.24
C VAL A 131 26.05 -20.25 -19.61
N GLN A 132 26.60 -20.01 -18.44
CA GLN A 132 27.28 -21.03 -17.65
C GLN A 132 26.30 -21.48 -16.58
N THR A 133 25.67 -22.63 -16.84
CA THR A 133 24.76 -23.41 -15.99
C THR A 133 23.36 -22.83 -15.74
N ARG A 134 22.34 -23.63 -16.08
CA ARG A 134 20.96 -23.43 -15.63
C ARG A 134 20.88 -24.07 -14.25
N PRO A 135 20.72 -23.31 -13.15
CA PRO A 135 20.33 -23.91 -11.87
C PRO A 135 19.07 -24.73 -12.12
N GLU A 136 19.01 -25.92 -11.53
CA GLU A 136 17.80 -26.73 -11.59
C GLU A 136 16.70 -25.95 -10.86
N ALA A 137 15.71 -25.46 -11.60
CA ALA A 137 14.61 -24.72 -11.01
C ALA A 137 13.85 -25.66 -10.06
N SER A 138 13.78 -25.30 -8.77
CA SER A 138 13.24 -26.21 -7.76
C SER A 138 11.73 -26.40 -7.85
N ASP A 139 11.01 -25.46 -8.45
CA ASP A 139 9.59 -25.62 -8.80
C ASP A 139 9.40 -25.55 -10.32
N PRO A 140 9.14 -26.67 -11.00
CA PRO A 140 8.94 -26.69 -12.45
C PRO A 140 7.66 -25.96 -12.90
N ALA A 141 6.74 -25.64 -11.98
CA ALA A 141 5.53 -24.90 -12.28
C ALA A 141 5.73 -23.37 -12.21
N ALA A 142 6.79 -22.87 -11.57
CA ALA A 142 7.07 -21.45 -11.37
C ALA A 142 7.63 -20.75 -12.62
N LYS A 143 6.97 -20.97 -13.76
CA LYS A 143 7.40 -20.49 -15.08
C LYS A 143 6.90 -19.07 -15.34
N LEU A 144 7.81 -18.22 -15.76
CA LEU A 144 7.50 -16.93 -16.36
C LEU A 144 6.86 -17.12 -17.75
N SER A 145 6.22 -16.07 -18.23
CA SER A 145 5.84 -15.97 -19.64
C SER A 145 7.06 -16.04 -20.57
N PRO A 146 6.86 -16.37 -21.87
CA PRO A 146 7.92 -16.35 -22.86
C PRO A 146 8.71 -15.03 -22.85
N PRO A 147 10.04 -15.06 -23.05
CA PRO A 147 10.88 -13.86 -22.92
C PRO A 147 10.42 -12.65 -23.74
N ASP A 148 9.90 -12.86 -24.95
CA ASP A 148 9.39 -11.81 -25.84
C ASP A 148 8.16 -11.07 -25.29
N GLN A 149 7.47 -11.62 -24.30
CA GLN A 149 6.33 -11.01 -23.61
C GLN A 149 6.72 -10.33 -22.29
N LEU A 150 7.95 -10.53 -21.82
CA LEU A 150 8.44 -9.98 -20.56
C LEU A 150 9.06 -8.60 -20.77
N ARG A 151 8.94 -7.73 -19.77
CA ARG A 151 9.69 -6.47 -19.75
C ARG A 151 11.19 -6.74 -19.63
N ALA A 152 12.00 -5.77 -20.04
CA ALA A 152 13.45 -5.91 -20.10
C ALA A 152 14.08 -6.20 -18.72
N ASP A 153 13.62 -5.52 -17.67
CA ASP A 153 14.04 -5.75 -16.29
C ASP A 153 13.68 -7.15 -15.79
N THR A 154 12.48 -7.65 -16.10
CA THR A 154 12.05 -9.01 -15.73
C THR A 154 12.92 -10.06 -16.41
N ARG A 155 13.18 -9.92 -17.72
CA ARG A 155 14.09 -10.83 -18.43
C ARG A 155 15.50 -10.79 -17.84
N ALA A 156 16.02 -9.60 -17.59
CA ALA A 156 17.37 -9.43 -17.06
C ALA A 156 17.49 -10.02 -15.65
N ALA A 157 16.55 -9.74 -14.76
CA ALA A 157 16.49 -10.32 -13.42
C ALA A 157 16.39 -11.85 -13.45
N ALA A 158 15.52 -12.41 -14.31
CA ALA A 158 15.34 -13.86 -14.44
C ALA A 158 16.60 -14.59 -14.93
N ARG A 159 17.45 -13.91 -15.70
CA ARG A 159 18.74 -14.45 -16.19
C ARG A 159 19.91 -14.20 -15.24
N ALA A 160 19.82 -13.21 -14.36
CA ALA A 160 20.91 -12.79 -13.48
C ALA A 160 21.37 -13.90 -12.53
N HIS A 161 20.43 -14.57 -11.84
CA HIS A 161 20.78 -15.63 -10.90
C HIS A 161 21.48 -16.84 -11.57
N PRO A 162 20.94 -17.43 -12.66
CA PRO A 162 21.65 -18.46 -13.42
C PRO A 162 23.05 -18.06 -13.91
N ALA A 163 23.24 -16.77 -14.23
CA ALA A 163 24.52 -16.25 -14.68
C ALA A 163 25.48 -15.90 -13.53
N GLY A 164 25.09 -16.11 -12.27
CA GLY A 164 25.88 -15.72 -11.10
C GLY A 164 26.08 -14.20 -10.96
N ILE A 165 25.14 -13.40 -11.47
CA ILE A 165 25.23 -11.94 -11.45
C ILE A 165 24.43 -11.36 -10.28
N GLY A 166 25.15 -10.77 -9.34
CA GLY A 166 24.59 -10.05 -8.20
C GLY A 166 24.31 -10.96 -6.98
N PRO A 167 23.78 -10.37 -5.89
CA PRO A 167 23.45 -11.12 -4.68
C PRO A 167 22.37 -12.19 -4.91
N ALA A 168 22.28 -13.17 -4.02
CA ALA A 168 21.37 -14.32 -4.18
C ALA A 168 19.87 -13.95 -4.30
N TYR A 169 19.45 -12.80 -3.72
CA TYR A 169 18.06 -12.33 -3.81
C TYR A 169 17.70 -11.74 -5.19
N VAL A 170 18.67 -11.50 -6.07
CA VAL A 170 18.43 -11.04 -7.44
C VAL A 170 17.67 -12.12 -8.21
N GLY A 171 16.61 -11.72 -8.90
CA GLY A 171 15.70 -12.65 -9.56
C GLY A 171 14.29 -12.10 -9.74
N VAL A 172 13.40 -12.93 -10.26
CA VAL A 172 11.96 -12.66 -10.34
C VAL A 172 11.25 -13.53 -9.32
N TRP A 173 10.33 -12.93 -8.58
CA TRP A 173 9.67 -13.54 -7.42
C TRP A 173 8.17 -13.28 -7.47
N ALA A 174 7.37 -14.27 -7.10
CA ALA A 174 5.91 -14.18 -7.02
C ALA A 174 5.39 -14.87 -5.76
N LEU A 175 4.14 -14.62 -5.34
CA LEU A 175 3.58 -15.24 -4.14
C LEU A 175 3.53 -16.77 -4.26
N ASN A 176 3.34 -17.28 -5.47
CA ASN A 176 3.26 -18.70 -5.80
C ASN A 176 3.59 -18.93 -7.29
N ALA A 177 3.70 -20.20 -7.69
CA ALA A 177 4.06 -20.61 -9.04
C ALA A 177 3.06 -20.15 -10.12
N GLU A 178 1.78 -20.06 -9.80
CA GLU A 178 0.73 -19.63 -10.74
C GLU A 178 0.90 -18.16 -11.13
N GLU A 179 1.27 -17.31 -10.18
CA GLU A 179 1.49 -15.88 -10.42
C GLU A 179 2.70 -15.59 -11.32
N CYS A 180 3.72 -16.46 -11.34
CA CYS A 180 4.89 -16.30 -12.20
C CYS A 180 4.51 -16.13 -13.68
N GLY A 181 3.53 -16.90 -14.16
CA GLY A 181 3.09 -16.84 -15.57
C GLY A 181 2.34 -15.56 -15.92
N ARG A 182 1.88 -14.81 -14.91
CA ARG A 182 1.03 -13.61 -15.06
C ARG A 182 1.82 -12.30 -15.00
N ILE A 183 3.04 -12.33 -14.46
CA ILE A 183 3.95 -11.17 -14.40
C ILE A 183 4.11 -10.55 -15.80
N ASP A 184 4.01 -9.22 -15.85
CA ASP A 184 4.07 -8.37 -17.06
C ASP A 184 2.95 -8.56 -18.09
N ARG A 185 1.99 -9.48 -17.87
CA ARG A 185 0.80 -9.62 -18.72
C ARG A 185 -0.48 -9.15 -18.08
N GLU A 186 -0.55 -9.25 -16.76
CA GLU A 186 -1.73 -8.94 -15.96
C GLU A 186 -1.34 -8.12 -14.74
N ALA A 187 -2.32 -7.48 -14.10
CA ALA A 187 -2.13 -6.87 -12.80
C ALA A 187 -1.91 -7.96 -11.75
N VAL A 188 -0.66 -8.11 -11.32
CA VAL A 188 -0.25 -8.98 -10.21
C VAL A 188 0.19 -8.06 -9.08
N GLU A 189 -0.38 -8.21 -7.89
CA GLU A 189 -0.06 -7.34 -6.75
C GLU A 189 1.19 -7.82 -5.99
N ASN A 190 1.36 -9.13 -5.87
CA ASN A 190 2.37 -9.75 -5.02
C ASN A 190 3.52 -10.35 -5.84
N PHE A 191 4.27 -9.49 -6.51
CA PHE A 191 5.52 -9.88 -7.17
C PHE A 191 6.68 -8.96 -6.77
N ALA A 192 7.90 -9.43 -7.03
CA ALA A 192 9.09 -8.60 -6.99
C ALA A 192 10.02 -8.97 -8.16
N VAL A 193 10.35 -7.98 -8.99
CA VAL A 193 11.42 -8.09 -9.99
C VAL A 193 12.64 -7.37 -9.41
N ILE A 194 13.68 -8.12 -9.06
CA ILE A 194 14.86 -7.60 -8.37
C ILE A 194 16.07 -7.75 -9.30
N THR A 195 16.63 -6.61 -9.71
CA THR A 195 17.95 -6.53 -10.35
C THR A 195 19.01 -6.21 -9.27
N PRO A 196 20.31 -6.17 -9.58
CA PRO A 196 21.33 -5.81 -8.60
C PRO A 196 21.10 -4.44 -7.94
N THR A 197 20.51 -3.48 -8.66
CA THR A 197 20.39 -2.09 -8.19
C THR A 197 18.95 -1.61 -8.07
N THR A 198 17.97 -2.39 -8.55
CA THR A 198 16.57 -1.98 -8.56
C THR A 198 15.64 -3.09 -8.10
N ILE A 199 14.51 -2.71 -7.51
CA ILE A 199 13.39 -3.60 -7.23
C ILE A 199 12.11 -2.95 -7.74
N ARG A 200 11.36 -3.67 -8.57
CA ARG A 200 10.00 -3.31 -8.98
C ARG A 200 9.00 -4.22 -8.29
N ARG A 201 7.98 -3.60 -7.69
CA ARG A 201 6.79 -4.22 -7.10
C ARG A 201 5.56 -3.51 -7.67
N SER A 202 4.37 -4.11 -7.54
CA SER A 202 3.06 -3.62 -8.03
C SER A 202 3.05 -2.18 -8.55
N GLU A 203 3.20 -1.20 -7.64
CA GLU A 203 3.09 0.23 -7.91
C GLU A 203 4.35 1.03 -7.55
N ALA A 204 5.45 0.36 -7.20
CA ALA A 204 6.66 1.01 -6.74
C ALA A 204 7.91 0.48 -7.45
N VAL A 205 8.78 1.40 -7.85
CA VAL A 205 10.14 1.08 -8.30
C VAL A 205 11.11 1.73 -7.32
N CYS A 206 12.00 0.93 -6.75
CA CYS A 206 13.02 1.42 -5.84
C CYS A 206 14.42 1.17 -6.39
N ASN A 207 15.31 2.13 -6.16
CA ASN A 207 16.73 2.05 -6.44
C ASN A 207 17.51 1.85 -5.13
N PHE A 208 18.49 0.98 -5.12
CA PHE A 208 19.35 0.70 -3.97
C PHE A 208 20.75 0.25 -4.41
N ALA A 209 21.71 0.29 -3.48
CA ALA A 209 23.02 -0.31 -3.69
C ALA A 209 22.98 -1.81 -3.36
N ALA A 210 23.42 -2.65 -4.29
CA ALA A 210 23.53 -4.10 -4.08
C ALA A 210 24.31 -4.39 -2.79
N THR A 211 23.78 -5.29 -1.97
CA THR A 211 24.42 -5.69 -0.71
C THR A 211 24.46 -7.21 -0.66
N ASP A 212 25.64 -7.78 -0.40
CA ASP A 212 25.77 -9.22 -0.26
C ASP A 212 25.00 -9.74 0.97
N MET A 213 24.51 -10.96 0.88
CA MET A 213 23.78 -11.56 1.99
C MET A 213 24.76 -12.04 3.07
N THR A 214 24.42 -11.77 4.33
CA THR A 214 25.08 -12.32 5.53
C THR A 214 24.05 -13.14 6.31
N ASP A 215 24.36 -14.39 6.64
CA ASP A 215 23.45 -15.31 7.35
C ASP A 215 22.07 -15.45 6.68
N GLY A 216 22.05 -15.47 5.33
CA GLY A 216 20.83 -15.57 4.55
C GLY A 216 19.97 -14.31 4.57
N LYS A 217 20.51 -13.16 4.99
CA LYS A 217 19.81 -11.87 5.04
C LYS A 217 20.59 -10.74 4.39
N ALA A 218 19.90 -9.79 3.80
CA ALA A 218 20.46 -8.51 3.38
C ALA A 218 19.47 -7.39 3.69
N THR A 219 19.95 -6.26 4.20
CA THR A 219 19.14 -5.06 4.43
C THR A 219 19.70 -3.94 3.59
N VAL A 220 18.84 -3.31 2.81
CA VAL A 220 19.20 -2.19 1.93
C VAL A 220 18.36 -0.97 2.28
N THR A 221 18.96 0.21 2.14
CA THR A 221 18.23 1.48 2.07
C THR A 221 17.94 1.77 0.61
N ALA A 222 16.66 1.92 0.27
CA ALA A 222 16.20 2.11 -1.09
C ALA A 222 15.46 3.44 -1.22
N SER A 223 15.70 4.15 -2.33
CA SER A 223 14.89 5.29 -2.75
C SER A 223 13.81 4.79 -3.68
N CYS A 224 12.56 4.85 -3.22
CA CYS A 224 11.37 4.35 -3.91
C CYS A 224 10.59 5.50 -4.53
N ILE A 225 10.02 5.28 -5.71
CA ILE A 225 9.00 6.13 -6.29
C ILE A 225 7.69 5.34 -6.28
N ALA A 226 6.70 5.84 -5.56
CA ALA A 226 5.35 5.29 -5.47
C ALA A 226 4.36 6.45 -5.64
N GLU A 227 3.36 6.28 -6.51
CA GLU A 227 2.34 7.32 -6.78
C GLU A 227 2.92 8.70 -7.18
N GLY A 228 4.15 8.73 -7.71
CA GLY A 228 4.86 9.97 -8.09
C GLY A 228 5.63 10.65 -6.97
N GLU A 229 5.58 10.13 -5.74
CA GLU A 229 6.35 10.63 -4.61
C GLU A 229 7.60 9.78 -4.36
N ALA A 230 8.71 10.46 -4.05
CA ALA A 230 9.97 9.81 -3.71
C ALA A 230 10.08 9.65 -2.19
N GLU A 231 10.36 8.44 -1.73
CA GLU A 231 10.51 8.11 -0.31
C GLU A 231 11.69 7.16 -0.06
N GLU A 232 12.30 7.25 1.11
CA GLU A 232 13.32 6.30 1.54
C GLU A 232 12.67 5.14 2.32
N ARG A 233 12.98 3.91 1.92
CA ARG A 233 12.49 2.70 2.59
C ARG A 233 13.66 1.78 2.92
N GLN A 234 13.61 1.18 4.10
CA GLN A 234 14.52 0.09 4.47
C GLN A 234 13.89 -1.24 4.09
N ILE A 235 14.50 -1.96 3.15
CA ILE A 235 14.01 -3.25 2.65
C ILE A 235 14.92 -4.34 3.20
N THR A 236 14.34 -5.37 3.80
CA THR A 236 15.09 -6.55 4.26
C THR A 236 14.70 -7.75 3.42
N PHE A 237 15.70 -8.37 2.82
CA PHE A 237 15.64 -9.64 2.11
C PHE A 237 16.08 -10.75 3.06
N SER A 238 15.30 -11.81 3.19
CA SER A 238 15.68 -13.04 3.90
C SER A 238 15.44 -14.23 2.98
N MET A 239 16.43 -15.10 2.80
CA MET A 239 16.33 -16.28 1.94
C MET A 239 16.44 -17.55 2.76
N PRO A 240 15.31 -18.20 3.12
CA PRO A 240 15.33 -19.51 3.77
C PRO A 240 15.92 -20.62 2.89
N SER A 241 15.82 -20.48 1.57
CA SER A 241 16.41 -21.36 0.57
C SER A 241 16.68 -20.58 -0.72
N GLU A 242 17.33 -21.19 -1.72
CA GLU A 242 17.61 -20.52 -3.01
C GLU A 242 16.35 -20.10 -3.77
N ASP A 243 15.22 -20.81 -3.58
CA ASP A 243 13.96 -20.58 -4.28
C ASP A 243 12.88 -19.91 -3.42
N SER A 244 13.26 -19.45 -2.24
CA SER A 244 12.36 -18.86 -1.25
C SER A 244 12.92 -17.52 -0.80
N LEU A 245 12.16 -16.44 -1.04
CA LEU A 245 12.54 -15.10 -0.61
C LEU A 245 11.44 -14.50 0.27
N SER A 246 11.81 -14.02 1.43
CA SER A 246 10.95 -13.20 2.27
C SER A 246 11.40 -11.74 2.19
N ILE A 247 10.47 -10.83 1.89
CA ILE A 247 10.72 -9.39 1.81
C ILE A 247 9.90 -8.69 2.88
N SER A 248 10.55 -7.90 3.72
CA SER A 248 9.90 -6.97 4.64
C SER A 248 10.36 -5.53 4.38
N THR A 249 9.52 -4.55 4.74
CA THR A 249 9.78 -3.14 4.45
C THR A 249 9.43 -2.30 5.67
N ALA A 250 10.42 -1.67 6.30
CA ALA A 250 10.16 -0.80 7.44
C ALA A 250 9.29 0.41 7.02
N PRO A 251 8.39 0.91 7.91
CA PRO A 251 8.20 0.50 9.31
C PRO A 251 7.35 -0.77 9.49
N VAL A 252 6.66 -1.22 8.43
CA VAL A 252 5.75 -2.37 8.48
C VAL A 252 6.54 -3.67 8.43
N SER A 253 6.80 -4.27 9.60
CA SER A 253 7.63 -5.47 9.74
C SER A 253 6.95 -6.77 9.27
N ILE A 254 5.96 -6.69 8.38
CA ILE A 254 5.30 -7.86 7.79
C ILE A 254 6.20 -8.36 6.65
N ALA A 255 6.65 -9.60 6.78
CA ALA A 255 7.45 -10.25 5.75
C ALA A 255 6.53 -11.06 4.83
N VAL A 256 6.59 -10.79 3.53
CA VAL A 256 5.84 -11.55 2.51
C VAL A 256 6.79 -12.58 1.91
N GLN A 257 6.32 -13.82 1.83
CA GLN A 257 7.09 -14.95 1.28
C GLN A 257 6.78 -15.11 -0.21
N PHE A 258 7.83 -15.29 -1.00
CA PHE A 258 7.78 -15.46 -2.44
C PHE A 258 8.50 -16.74 -2.87
N VAL A 259 8.11 -17.27 -4.03
CA VAL A 259 8.80 -18.33 -4.77
C VAL A 259 9.57 -17.72 -5.94
N ARG A 260 10.71 -18.32 -6.27
CA ARG A 260 11.53 -17.89 -7.42
C ARG A 260 10.86 -18.30 -8.73
N CYS A 261 10.62 -17.34 -9.60
CA CYS A 261 10.16 -17.59 -10.96
C CYS A 261 11.35 -17.79 -11.90
N HIS A 262 11.17 -18.62 -12.93
CA HIS A 262 12.22 -18.91 -13.91
C HIS A 262 11.70 -18.85 -15.34
N LEU A 263 12.61 -18.59 -16.29
CA LEU A 263 12.27 -18.67 -17.71
C LEU A 263 11.91 -20.11 -18.11
N PRO A 264 10.95 -20.29 -19.05
CA PRO A 264 10.48 -21.61 -19.49
C PRO A 264 11.57 -22.48 -20.14
#